data_AF-A0A174SI30-F1
#
_entry.id   AF-A0A174SI30-F1
#
_cell.length_a   1.000
_cell.length_b   1.000
_cell.length_c   1.000
_cell.angle_alpha   90.00
_cell.angle_beta   90.00
_cell.angle_gamma   90.00
#
_symmetry.space_group_name_H-M   'P 1'
#
loop_
_entity.id
_entity.type
_entity.pdbx_description
1 polymer ?
#
loop_
_entity_poly.entity_id
_entity_poly.type
_entity_poly.pdbx_seq_one_letter_code
_entity_poly.pdbx_strand_id
1 'polypeptide(L)'
;MRRDDTDIFADKNEGKVLIMDNPFAQTNASHLLIPLMDMAKKSNTQLICLTGLGGESIYNRFDNIYVLNLIAASLRGGTQYLKAEHKRGKEPDELVTARIEVGDQMELLF
;
A
#
# COMPACT_ATOMS: atom_id res chain seq x y z
N MET A 1 10.78 -20.33 8.55
CA MET A 1 9.41 -20.61 8.07
C MET A 1 9.47 -22.00 7.45
N ARG A 2 8.64 -22.94 7.92
CA ARG A 2 8.76 -24.36 7.55
C ARG A 2 8.54 -24.52 6.04
N ARG A 3 9.48 -25.17 5.35
CA ARG A 3 9.29 -25.68 3.99
C ARG A 3 8.42 -26.91 4.11
N ASP A 4 7.27 -26.90 3.46
CA ASP A 4 6.46 -28.09 3.24
C ASP A 4 6.83 -28.65 1.87
N ASP A 5 7.36 -29.86 1.82
CA ASP A 5 7.88 -30.50 0.60
C ASP A 5 6.76 -30.89 -0.40
N THR A 6 5.50 -30.57 -0.08
CA THR A 6 4.32 -30.76 -0.95
C THR A 6 3.93 -29.51 -1.72
N ASP A 7 4.60 -28.38 -1.47
CA ASP A 7 4.25 -27.12 -2.09
C ASP A 7 4.87 -27.03 -3.50
N ILE A 8 4.08 -27.45 -4.50
CA ILE A 8 4.38 -27.38 -5.93
C ILE A 8 4.66 -25.94 -6.44
N PHE A 9 4.49 -24.93 -5.58
CA PHE A 9 4.82 -23.53 -5.84
C PHE A 9 6.14 -23.08 -5.20
N ALA A 10 6.82 -23.92 -4.42
CA ALA A 10 8.06 -23.58 -3.72
C ALA A 10 9.23 -23.16 -4.65
N ASP A 11 9.19 -23.57 -5.91
CA ASP A 11 10.18 -23.23 -6.95
C ASP A 11 9.84 -21.94 -7.72
N LYS A 12 8.66 -21.36 -7.52
CA LYS A 12 8.32 -20.07 -8.11
C LYS A 12 8.81 -18.99 -7.16
N ASN A 13 9.53 -18.02 -7.71
CA ASN A 13 9.95 -16.81 -7.01
C ASN A 13 8.70 -15.95 -6.73
N GLU A 14 7.76 -16.48 -5.94
CA GLU A 14 6.44 -15.90 -5.69
C GLU A 14 6.60 -14.52 -5.09
N GLY A 15 5.95 -13.54 -5.71
CA GLY A 15 5.86 -12.20 -5.18
C GLY A 15 5.08 -12.25 -3.87
N LYS A 16 5.67 -11.69 -2.81
CA LYS A 16 5.04 -11.60 -1.49
C LYS A 16 4.63 -10.17 -1.23
N VAL A 17 3.59 -9.95 -0.43
CA VAL A 17 3.21 -8.61 0.04
C VAL A 17 3.28 -8.61 1.56
N LEU A 18 4.06 -7.68 2.11
CA LEU A 18 4.17 -7.46 3.55
C LEU A 18 3.59 -6.09 3.90
N ILE A 19 2.52 -6.11 4.69
CA ILE A 19 1.87 -4.90 5.21
C ILE A 19 2.36 -4.68 6.64
N MET A 20 2.81 -3.48 6.95
CA MET A 20 3.31 -3.12 8.27
C MET A 20 2.66 -1.84 8.78
N ASP A 21 2.14 -1.89 10.00
CA ASP A 21 1.65 -0.71 10.71
C ASP A 21 2.79 -0.11 11.54
N ASN A 22 3.12 1.13 11.24
CA ASN A 22 4.19 1.93 11.78
C ASN A 22 5.52 1.18 12.01
N PRO A 23 6.12 0.55 10.96
CA PRO A 23 7.34 -0.25 11.09
C PRO A 23 8.57 0.54 11.56
N PHE A 24 8.47 1.86 11.61
CA PHE A 24 9.56 2.79 11.90
C PHE A 24 9.47 3.41 13.29
N ALA A 25 8.36 3.21 14.02
CA ALA A 25 8.13 3.74 15.36
C ALA A 25 8.53 5.22 15.54
N GLN A 26 9.70 5.50 16.13
CA GLN A 26 10.29 6.85 16.29
C GLN A 26 11.63 7.01 15.57
N THR A 27 12.07 5.98 14.85
CA THR A 27 13.43 5.86 14.34
C THR A 27 13.51 6.39 12.91
N ASN A 28 13.95 7.64 12.77
CA ASN A 28 14.28 8.25 11.46
C ASN A 28 15.63 7.78 10.89
N ALA A 29 16.23 6.76 11.50
CA ALA A 29 17.59 6.36 11.21
C ALA A 29 17.66 5.62 9.88
N SER A 30 18.18 6.32 8.87
CA SER A 30 18.35 5.85 7.50
C SER A 30 19.05 4.48 7.39
N HIS A 31 19.87 4.13 8.38
CA HIS A 31 20.61 2.87 8.44
C HIS A 31 19.75 1.62 8.72
N LEU A 32 18.50 1.76 9.19
CA LEU A 32 17.56 0.63 9.35
C LEU A 32 16.65 0.46 8.14
N LEU A 33 16.33 1.58 7.47
CA LEU A 33 15.46 1.57 6.30
C LEU A 33 16.15 0.92 5.10
N ILE A 34 17.45 1.20 4.89
CA ILE A 34 18.18 0.65 3.73
C ILE A 34 18.20 -0.89 3.76
N PRO A 35 18.63 -1.56 4.86
CA PRO A 35 18.62 -3.02 4.91
C PRO A 35 17.22 -3.63 4.74
N LEU A 36 16.19 -2.99 5.28
CA LEU A 36 14.80 -3.45 5.13
C LEU A 36 14.36 -3.45 3.67
N MET A 37 14.61 -2.34 2.95
CA MET A 37 14.26 -2.23 1.53
C MET A 37 15.05 -3.22 0.68
N ASP A 38 16.34 -3.38 0.96
CA ASP A 38 17.20 -4.32 0.23
C ASP A 38 16.76 -5.77 0.46
N MET A 39 16.35 -6.12 1.68
CA MET A 39 15.82 -7.44 2.00
C MET A 39 14.50 -7.71 1.27
N ALA A 40 13.61 -6.72 1.23
CA ALA A 40 12.35 -6.83 0.50
C ALA A 40 12.57 -7.05 -1.00
N LYS A 41 13.46 -6.27 -1.63
CA LYS A 41 13.84 -6.43 -3.04
C LYS A 41 14.44 -7.81 -3.32
N LYS A 42 15.38 -8.27 -2.48
CA LYS A 42 16.02 -9.60 -2.64
C LYS A 42 15.05 -10.76 -2.48
N SER A 43 14.00 -10.58 -1.67
CA SER A 43 13.00 -11.61 -1.38
C SER A 43 11.76 -11.52 -2.26
N ASN A 44 11.79 -10.71 -3.33
CA ASN A 44 10.64 -10.41 -4.18
C ASN A 44 9.38 -10.03 -3.36
N THR A 45 9.59 -9.21 -2.32
CA THR A 45 8.53 -8.79 -1.39
C THR A 45 8.19 -7.33 -1.61
N GLN A 46 6.93 -7.05 -1.90
CA GLN A 46 6.35 -5.71 -1.88
C GLN A 46 6.07 -5.29 -0.43
N LEU A 47 6.55 -4.10 -0.05
CA LEU A 47 6.28 -3.52 1.26
C LEU A 47 5.20 -2.44 1.16
N ILE A 48 4.16 -2.56 1.99
CA ILE A 48 3.17 -1.51 2.22
C ILE A 48 3.28 -1.08 3.67
N CYS A 49 3.65 0.17 3.90
CA CYS A 49 3.90 0.68 5.25
C CYS A 49 2.92 1.82 5.55
N LEU A 50 2.19 1.71 6.65
CA LEU A 50 1.39 2.78 7.20
C LEU A 50 2.24 3.47 8.28
N THR A 51 2.43 4.79 8.23
CA THR A 51 3.19 5.48 9.27
C THR A 51 2.74 6.93 9.39
N GLY A 52 2.76 7.44 10.62
CA GLY A 52 2.60 8.87 10.91
C GLY A 52 3.92 9.65 10.84
N LEU A 53 5.04 8.97 10.59
CA LEU A 53 6.34 9.63 10.45
C LEU A 53 6.46 10.27 9.07
N GLY A 54 6.76 11.57 9.08
CA GLY A 54 7.14 12.33 7.89
C GLY A 54 8.63 12.64 7.88
N GLY A 55 9.14 13.03 6.71
CA GLY A 55 10.52 13.51 6.55
C GLY A 55 11.22 12.88 5.36
N GLU A 56 12.26 13.55 4.87
CA GLU A 56 13.00 13.13 3.68
C GLU A 56 13.62 11.74 3.83
N SER A 57 14.03 11.34 5.04
CA SER A 57 14.67 10.05 5.28
C SER A 57 13.76 8.86 4.97
N ILE A 58 12.45 8.98 5.20
CA ILE A 58 11.45 7.95 4.89
C ILE A 58 10.98 8.12 3.46
N TYR A 59 10.65 9.34 3.04
CA TYR A 59 10.17 9.60 1.68
C TYR A 59 11.18 9.16 0.61
N ASN A 60 12.48 9.28 0.87
CA ASN A 60 13.53 8.87 -0.07
C ASN A 60 13.77 7.36 -0.11
N ARG A 61 12.99 6.54 0.62
CA ARG A 61 13.15 5.08 0.66
C ARG A 61 12.01 4.31 0.03
N PHE A 62 10.88 4.97 -0.23
CA PHE A 62 9.74 4.38 -0.90
C PHE A 62 9.63 4.89 -2.33
N ASP A 63 9.32 3.96 -3.23
CA ASP A 63 9.09 4.28 -4.63
C ASP A 63 7.73 4.98 -4.82
N ASN A 64 6.71 4.57 -4.06
CA ASN A 64 5.37 5.17 -4.06
C ASN A 64 4.99 5.67 -2.66
N ILE A 65 4.41 6.86 -2.57
CA ILE A 65 4.02 7.53 -1.32
C ILE A 65 2.62 8.12 -1.48
N TYR A 66 1.73 7.69 -0.57
CA TYR A 66 0.40 8.25 -0.41
C TYR A 66 0.31 8.96 0.93
N VAL A 67 -0.11 10.22 0.90
CA VAL A 67 -0.35 11.01 2.11
C VAL A 67 -1.84 11.06 2.38
N LEU A 68 -2.23 10.71 3.60
CA LEU A 68 -3.62 10.70 4.04
C LEU A 68 -3.84 11.86 5.02
N ASN A 69 -4.65 12.83 4.63
CA ASN A 69 -4.94 14.03 5.41
C ASN A 69 -6.38 14.01 5.91
N LEU A 70 -6.61 14.34 7.19
CA LEU A 70 -7.95 14.56 7.72
C LEU A 70 -8.35 16.02 7.52
N ILE A 71 -9.46 16.24 6.81
CA ILE A 71 -9.98 17.57 6.52
C ILE A 71 -11.35 17.73 7.19
N ALA A 72 -11.54 18.84 7.91
CA ALA A 72 -12.83 19.15 8.52
C ALA A 72 -13.88 19.46 7.44
N ALA A 73 -15.03 18.79 7.51
CA ALA A 73 -16.17 19.11 6.67
C ALA A 73 -16.85 20.37 7.21
N SER A 74 -16.91 21.42 6.39
CA SER A 74 -17.55 22.69 6.75
C SER A 74 -19.05 22.57 7.03
N LEU A 75 -19.70 21.51 6.55
CA LEU A 75 -21.16 21.36 6.56
C LEU A 75 -21.75 20.66 7.80
N ARG A 76 -20.96 19.92 8.58
CA ARG A 76 -21.43 19.23 9.79
C ARG A 76 -20.37 19.31 10.87
N GLY A 77 -20.66 20.08 11.92
CA GLY A 77 -19.77 20.24 13.07
C GLY A 77 -19.27 18.90 13.59
N GLY A 78 -17.96 18.67 13.49
CA GLY A 78 -17.29 17.46 13.98
C GLY A 78 -17.09 16.34 12.94
N THR A 79 -17.56 16.48 11.69
CA THR A 79 -17.28 15.49 10.64
C THR A 79 -15.94 15.79 9.97
N GLN A 80 -15.05 14.81 9.88
CA GLN A 80 -13.80 14.88 9.12
C GLN A 80 -13.84 13.86 7.99
N TYR A 81 -13.25 14.19 6.85
CA TYR A 81 -13.04 13.25 5.75
C TYR A 81 -11.56 13.03 5.51
N LEU A 82 -11.22 11.81 5.07
CA LEU A 82 -9.86 11.45 4.70
C LEU A 82 -9.62 11.79 3.24
N LYS A 83 -8.67 12.67 2.96
CA LYS A 83 -8.20 12.99 1.62
C LYS A 83 -6.87 12.29 1.39
N ALA A 84 -6.83 11.43 0.37
CA ALA A 84 -5.58 10.85 -0.12
C ALA A 84 -4.93 11.76 -1.16
N GLU A 85 -3.62 11.89 -1.08
CA GLU A 85 -2.77 12.60 -2.04
C GLU A 85 -1.64 11.67 -2.49
N HIS A 86 -1.52 11.45 -3.80
CA HIS A 86 -0.38 10.75 -4.37
C HIS A 86 0.81 11.73 -4.44
N LYS A 87 1.77 11.56 -3.53
CA LYS A 87 2.89 12.50 -3.37
C LYS A 87 4.10 12.13 -4.22
N ARG A 88 4.29 10.84 -4.48
CA ARG A 88 5.41 10.30 -5.23
C ARG A 88 5.03 8.93 -5.78
N GLY A 89 5.43 8.64 -7.01
CA GLY A 89 5.28 7.32 -7.60
C GLY A 89 5.06 7.40 -9.09
N LYS A 90 4.84 6.24 -9.72
CA LYS A 90 4.29 6.22 -11.08
C LYS A 90 2.87 6.77 -11.00
N GLU A 91 2.54 7.77 -11.82
CA GLU A 91 1.16 8.23 -11.92
C GLU A 91 0.23 7.06 -12.27
N PRO A 92 -0.95 6.99 -11.64
CA PRO A 92 -1.91 5.94 -11.94
C PRO A 92 -2.23 6.00 -13.43
N ASP A 93 -2.19 4.84 -14.10
CA ASP A 93 -2.67 4.75 -15.47
C ASP A 93 -4.19 5.03 -15.41
N GLU A 94 -4.63 6.18 -15.94
CA GLU A 94 -6.06 6.51 -16.05
C GLU A 94 -6.72 5.52 -17.01
N LEU A 95 -7.29 4.46 -16.46
CA LEU A 95 -8.18 3.56 -17.18
C LEU A 95 -9.51 4.29 -17.40
N VAL A 96 -9.62 4.99 -18.52
CA VAL A 96 -10.91 5.52 -19.01
C VAL A 96 -11.79 4.31 -19.38
N THR A 97 -12.73 3.97 -18.50
CA THR A 97 -13.72 2.93 -18.77
C THR A 97 -14.70 3.45 -19.82
N ALA A 98 -14.63 2.91 -21.04
CA ALA A 98 -15.42 3.43 -22.15
C ALA A 98 -16.93 3.13 -22.01
N ARG A 99 -17.31 2.02 -21.37
CA ARG A 99 -18.71 1.62 -21.11
C ARG A 99 -18.80 0.70 -19.90
N ILE A 100 -19.69 1.01 -18.97
CA ILE A 100 -20.17 0.08 -17.95
C ILE A 100 -21.53 -0.41 -18.44
N GLU A 101 -21.61 -1.66 -18.89
CA GLU A 101 -22.89 -2.34 -19.06
C GLU A 101 -23.23 -3.03 -17.75
N VAL A 102 -24.26 -2.51 -17.06
CA VAL A 102 -24.85 -3.18 -15.90
C VAL A 102 -25.75 -4.29 -16.44
N GLY A 103 -25.33 -5.54 -16.28
CA GLY A 103 -26.20 -6.69 -16.56
C GLY A 103 -27.34 -6.74 -15.55
N ASP A 104 -28.56 -6.95 -16.03
CA ASP A 104 -29.76 -6.99 -15.20
C ASP A 104 -29.63 -8.05 -14.09
N GLN A 105 -30.06 -7.64 -12.91
CA GLN A 105 -30.09 -8.44 -11.69
C GLN A 105 -31.04 -9.63 -11.90
N MET A 106 -30.53 -10.86 -11.88
CA MET A 106 -31.39 -12.05 -11.91
C MET A 106 -32.24 -12.05 -10.63
N GLU A 107 -33.54 -11.77 -10.76
CA GLU A 107 -34.50 -12.01 -9.68
C GLU A 107 -34.56 -13.53 -9.42
N LEU A 108 -34.08 -13.93 -8.25
CA LEU A 108 -34.32 -15.27 -7.72
C LEU A 108 -35.80 -15.36 -7.33
N LEU A 109 -36.61 -15.97 -8.21
CA LEU A 109 -37.95 -16.44 -7.87
C LEU A 109 -37.82 -17.62 -6.91
N PHE A 110 -38.26 -17.42 -5.66
CA PHE A 110 -38.50 -18.48 -4.68
C PHE A 110 -39.82 -19.20 -4.95
#